data_AF-A0A9Q9VNH6-F1
#
_entry.id   AF-A0A9Q9VNH6-F1
#
_cell.length_a   1.000
_cell.length_b   1.000
_cell.length_c   1.000
_cell.angle_alpha   90.00
_cell.angle_beta   90.00
_cell.angle_gamma   90.00
#
_symmetry.space_group_name_H-M   'P 1'
#
loop_
_entity.id
_entity.type
_entity.pdbx_description
1 polymer ?
#
loop_
_entity_poly.entity_id
_entity_poly.type
_entity_poly.pdbx_seq_one_letter_code
_entity_poly.pdbx_strand_id
1 'polypeptide(L)'
;MFVQPAKFVEFKAFSCNYSAVRLQTHTQLRYEIRDTHLVEESVMMTLKDKADFSVFKPRPFNMREFYDRTGHDIKEMLLSCYFRGVECSAEDFSVIFTRYGKCYTFNSGQDGRPLLITMMGGMGNGLELMLDIQQDEYLPVWGETDETSFEAGIKVQIHTQDEPPFIDQLGFGVAPGFQTFVSCQEQRLTYLPPPWGDCKATAMDSDFFSTYSITACRIDCETRYLVENCNCRMVHMPGDAPYCTPEQYKECADPALDFLVERDNDYCVCETPCNMTRYGKELSFVKIPSKASAKYLAKKYNKTEQYIAENILVLDIFFEALNYETIEQKKAYELAGLLGDIGGQMGLFIGASILTILELFDYLYEVIKFKLCRCAKKKHQRSSNNDRGAVLSLDDVKRHAPCDNLHTPSTYPANMLPHHPGQGNFEDFTC
;
A
#
# COMPACT_ATOMS: atom_id res chain seq x y z
N MET A 1 0.79 -18.29 -0.09
CA MET A 1 -0.13 -17.78 0.94
C MET A 1 0.23 -18.46 2.25
N PHE A 2 0.92 -17.74 3.14
CA PHE A 2 1.21 -18.23 4.49
C PHE A 2 0.33 -17.48 5.46
N VAL A 3 -0.30 -18.20 6.38
CA VAL A 3 -1.17 -17.65 7.43
C VAL A 3 -0.38 -17.70 8.73
N GLN A 4 -0.04 -16.55 9.28
CA GLN A 4 0.77 -16.45 10.51
C GLN A 4 -0.09 -15.90 11.67
N PRO A 5 0.13 -16.36 12.91
CA PRO A 5 -0.60 -15.84 14.07
C PRO A 5 -0.11 -14.41 14.38
N ALA A 6 -1.03 -13.44 14.36
CA ALA A 6 -0.79 -12.08 14.84
C ALA A 6 -1.31 -11.94 16.27
N LYS A 7 -0.59 -11.17 17.09
CA LYS A 7 -1.05 -10.83 18.45
C LYS A 7 -1.73 -9.47 18.52
N PHE A 8 -1.62 -8.64 17.49
CA PHE A 8 -2.08 -7.25 17.51
C PHE A 8 -2.48 -6.87 16.09
N VAL A 9 -3.77 -6.70 15.84
CA VAL A 9 -4.24 -6.11 14.59
C VAL A 9 -4.87 -4.76 14.89
N GLU A 10 -4.35 -3.75 14.22
CA GLU A 10 -4.81 -2.37 14.27
C GLU A 10 -5.65 -2.13 13.02
N PHE A 11 -6.86 -1.61 13.17
CA PHE A 11 -7.63 -1.14 12.02
C PHE A 11 -8.08 0.29 12.24
N LYS A 12 -8.04 1.08 11.16
CA LYS A 12 -8.61 2.41 11.07
C LYS A 12 -9.89 2.27 10.27
N ALA A 13 -11.01 2.65 10.87
CA ALA A 13 -12.31 2.64 10.22
C ALA A 13 -12.72 4.09 9.94
N PHE A 14 -13.05 4.35 8.70
CA PHE A 14 -13.38 5.67 8.20
C PHE A 14 -14.80 5.65 7.64
N SER A 15 -15.65 6.62 7.98
CA SER A 15 -17.01 6.73 7.45
C SER A 15 -17.40 8.16 7.05
N CYS A 16 -18.14 8.26 5.95
CA CYS A 16 -18.81 9.48 5.49
C CYS A 16 -20.31 9.20 5.28
N ASN A 17 -21.14 10.19 5.59
CA ASN A 17 -22.52 10.22 5.11
C ASN A 17 -22.52 10.46 3.58
N TYR A 18 -23.46 9.87 2.84
CA TYR A 18 -23.62 10.16 1.42
C TYR A 18 -24.03 11.61 1.17
N SER A 19 -24.80 12.20 2.08
CA SER A 19 -25.09 13.63 2.03
C SER A 19 -23.93 14.44 2.59
N ALA A 20 -23.34 15.28 1.74
CA ALA A 20 -22.21 16.14 2.13
C ALA A 20 -22.63 17.31 3.04
N VAL A 21 -23.91 17.70 2.99
CA VAL A 21 -24.42 18.92 3.62
C VAL A 21 -25.85 18.75 4.15
N ARG A 22 -26.07 19.22 5.37
CA ARG A 22 -27.38 19.30 6.03
C ARG A 22 -28.23 20.47 5.51
N LEU A 23 -29.46 20.17 5.09
CA LEU A 23 -30.47 21.11 4.56
C LEU A 23 -30.75 22.28 5.51
N GLN A 24 -30.83 22.03 6.82
CA GLN A 24 -31.18 23.07 7.81
C GLN A 24 -30.12 24.19 7.88
N THR A 25 -28.86 23.88 7.57
CA THR A 25 -27.73 24.82 7.69
C THR A 25 -27.40 25.55 6.37
N HIS A 26 -27.98 25.10 5.25
CA HIS A 26 -27.78 25.68 3.93
C HIS A 26 -28.50 27.04 3.81
N THR A 27 -27.76 28.15 3.93
CA THR A 27 -28.32 29.53 3.97
C THR A 27 -27.54 30.59 3.20
N GLN A 28 -26.41 30.24 2.57
CA GLN A 28 -25.44 31.26 2.08
C GLN A 28 -25.10 31.19 0.58
N LEU A 29 -25.53 30.15 -0.13
CA LEU A 29 -25.26 30.02 -1.57
C LEU A 29 -26.49 30.46 -2.38
N ARG A 30 -26.25 31.31 -3.38
CA ARG A 30 -27.28 31.83 -4.29
C ARG A 30 -27.69 30.75 -5.27
N TYR A 31 -28.51 29.80 -4.81
CA TYR A 31 -29.03 28.72 -5.63
C TYR A 31 -30.34 29.15 -6.32
N GLU A 32 -30.38 29.08 -7.65
CA GLU A 32 -31.62 29.21 -8.42
C GLU A 32 -32.37 27.86 -8.39
N ILE A 33 -33.46 27.75 -7.63
CA ILE A 33 -34.30 26.54 -7.60
C ILE A 33 -34.89 26.32 -9.01
N ARG A 34 -34.35 25.32 -9.73
CA ARG A 34 -34.87 24.78 -10.99
C ARG A 34 -35.83 23.64 -10.64
N ASP A 35 -36.79 23.39 -11.53
CA ASP A 35 -37.74 22.27 -11.41
C ASP A 35 -38.47 22.18 -10.06
N THR A 36 -39.13 23.28 -9.68
CA THR A 36 -39.90 23.44 -8.43
C THR A 36 -40.99 22.40 -8.19
N HIS A 37 -41.32 21.57 -9.17
CA HIS A 37 -42.32 20.51 -9.08
C HIS A 37 -41.79 19.22 -8.45
N LEU A 38 -40.47 19.06 -8.32
CA LEU A 38 -39.82 17.86 -7.78
C LEU A 38 -39.58 17.91 -6.26
N VAL A 39 -39.84 19.05 -5.63
CA VAL A 39 -39.57 19.28 -4.20
C VAL A 39 -40.88 19.36 -3.43
N GLU A 40 -40.94 18.71 -2.26
CA GLU A 40 -42.10 18.76 -1.37
C GLU A 40 -42.48 20.20 -0.99
N GLU A 41 -43.77 20.51 -0.92
CA GLU A 41 -44.29 21.87 -0.72
C GLU A 41 -43.81 22.50 0.62
N SER A 42 -43.67 21.67 1.66
CA SER A 42 -43.16 22.06 2.98
C SER A 42 -41.69 22.52 2.93
N VAL A 43 -40.85 21.73 2.25
CA VAL A 43 -39.43 22.03 2.03
C VAL A 43 -39.26 23.23 1.10
N MET A 44 -40.11 23.34 0.08
CA MET A 44 -40.12 24.46 -0.86
C MET A 44 -40.38 25.81 -0.18
N MET A 45 -41.31 25.87 0.78
CA MET A 45 -41.55 27.10 1.54
C MET A 45 -40.32 27.53 2.33
N THR A 46 -39.64 26.58 2.98
CA THR A 46 -38.41 26.84 3.74
C THR A 46 -37.27 27.30 2.82
N LEU A 47 -37.14 26.69 1.64
CA LEU A 47 -36.14 27.08 0.65
C LEU A 47 -36.43 28.46 0.07
N LYS A 48 -37.70 28.81 -0.20
CA LYS A 48 -38.09 30.13 -0.70
C LYS A 48 -37.77 31.25 0.28
N ASP A 49 -38.01 31.03 1.57
CA ASP A 49 -37.63 31.98 2.63
C ASP A 49 -36.11 32.17 2.69
N LYS A 50 -35.34 31.06 2.65
CA LYS A 50 -33.88 31.09 2.64
C LYS A 50 -33.26 31.65 1.36
N ALA A 51 -33.98 31.61 0.24
CA ALA A 51 -33.57 32.15 -1.05
C ALA A 51 -34.03 33.60 -1.27
N ASP A 52 -34.64 34.26 -0.28
CA ASP A 52 -34.95 35.68 -0.36
C ASP A 52 -33.70 36.53 -0.09
N PHE A 53 -33.06 36.96 -1.18
CA PHE A 53 -31.86 37.80 -1.13
C PHE A 53 -32.17 39.31 -1.18
N SER A 54 -33.43 39.74 -1.07
CA SER A 54 -33.83 41.14 -1.23
C SER A 54 -33.14 42.12 -0.25
N VAL A 55 -32.79 41.65 0.95
CA VAL A 55 -32.10 42.43 2.01
C VAL A 55 -30.72 41.83 2.38
N PHE A 56 -30.23 40.86 1.61
CA PHE A 56 -29.05 40.09 1.99
C PHE A 56 -27.74 40.86 1.75
N LYS A 57 -26.90 40.94 2.79
CA LYS A 57 -25.52 41.44 2.69
C LYS A 57 -24.57 40.25 2.63
N PRO A 58 -23.77 40.10 1.55
CA PRO A 58 -22.84 38.98 1.44
C PRO A 58 -21.77 39.04 2.54
N ARG A 59 -21.52 37.89 3.16
CA ARG A 59 -20.44 37.66 4.11
C ARG A 59 -19.27 37.00 3.40
N PRO A 60 -18.02 37.13 3.91
CA PRO A 60 -16.92 36.34 3.39
C PRO A 60 -17.28 34.85 3.49
N PHE A 61 -17.04 34.12 2.42
CA PHE A 61 -17.40 32.71 2.29
C PHE A 61 -16.13 31.88 2.08
N ASN A 62 -16.02 30.78 2.81
CA ASN A 62 -14.94 29.81 2.70
C ASN A 62 -15.53 28.40 2.63
N MET A 63 -15.15 27.64 1.61
CA MET A 63 -15.64 26.27 1.40
C MET A 63 -15.30 25.34 2.58
N ARG A 64 -14.14 25.49 3.22
CA ARG A 64 -13.77 24.67 4.38
C ARG A 64 -14.68 24.93 5.58
N GLU A 65 -14.91 26.20 5.90
CA GLU A 65 -15.83 26.58 6.98
C GLU A 65 -17.25 26.13 6.67
N PHE A 66 -17.65 26.21 5.40
CA PHE A 66 -18.94 25.72 4.93
C PHE A 66 -19.10 24.23 5.22
N TYR A 67 -18.25 23.34 4.71
CA TYR A 67 -18.36 21.91 5.00
C TYR A 67 -18.23 21.57 6.49
N ASP A 68 -17.40 22.29 7.23
CA ASP A 68 -17.23 22.03 8.67
C ASP A 68 -18.52 22.33 9.45
N ARG A 69 -19.21 23.42 9.09
CA ARG A 69 -20.46 23.85 9.73
C ARG A 69 -21.67 23.06 9.23
N THR A 70 -21.75 22.82 7.93
CA THR A 70 -22.95 22.28 7.30
C THR A 70 -22.92 20.76 7.15
N GLY A 71 -21.77 20.12 7.26
CA GLY A 71 -21.67 18.67 7.32
C GLY A 71 -22.40 18.07 8.52
N HIS A 72 -22.72 16.78 8.44
CA HIS A 72 -23.35 16.05 9.55
C HIS A 72 -22.43 15.99 10.76
N ASP A 73 -22.98 16.21 11.96
CA ASP A 73 -22.24 16.12 13.21
C ASP A 73 -22.24 14.67 13.73
N ILE A 74 -21.06 14.10 13.99
CA ILE A 74 -20.93 12.76 14.55
C ILE A 74 -21.64 12.63 15.90
N LYS A 75 -21.74 13.72 16.69
CA LYS A 75 -22.45 13.69 17.97
C LYS A 75 -23.94 13.42 17.83
N GLU A 76 -24.52 13.78 16.70
CA GLU A 76 -25.94 13.55 16.40
C GLU A 76 -26.14 12.22 15.67
N MET A 77 -25.23 11.87 14.77
CA MET A 77 -25.28 10.60 14.03
C MET A 77 -25.00 9.40 14.94
N LEU A 78 -24.07 9.51 15.90
CA LEU A 78 -23.61 8.40 16.73
C LEU A 78 -24.57 8.11 17.88
N LEU A 79 -25.42 7.10 17.73
CA LEU A 79 -26.38 6.68 18.76
C LEU A 79 -25.74 5.79 19.83
N SER A 80 -24.87 4.88 19.42
CA SER A 80 -24.05 4.07 20.33
C SER A 80 -22.77 3.59 19.65
N CYS A 81 -21.72 3.42 20.44
CA CYS A 81 -20.40 3.02 19.97
C CYS A 81 -19.78 2.06 20.99
N TYR A 82 -19.32 0.90 20.53
CA TYR A 82 -18.57 -0.03 21.35
C TYR A 82 -17.31 -0.51 20.62
N PHE A 83 -16.19 -0.52 21.31
CA PHE A 83 -14.96 -1.15 20.86
C PHE A 83 -14.54 -2.20 21.89
N ARG A 84 -14.52 -3.48 21.49
CA ARG A 84 -14.22 -4.61 22.41
C ARG A 84 -15.13 -4.64 23.65
N GLY A 85 -16.40 -4.26 23.48
CA GLY A 85 -17.38 -4.14 24.56
C GLY A 85 -17.20 -2.92 25.48
N VAL A 86 -16.20 -2.06 25.24
CA VAL A 86 -16.03 -0.78 25.94
C VAL A 86 -16.74 0.30 25.16
N GLU A 87 -17.56 1.11 25.84
CA GLU A 87 -18.27 2.22 25.23
C GLU A 87 -17.28 3.29 24.71
N CYS A 88 -17.45 3.70 23.46
CA CYS A 88 -16.70 4.80 22.84
C CYS A 88 -17.59 6.03 22.64
N SER A 89 -16.93 7.17 22.42
CA SER A 89 -17.59 8.47 22.32
C SER A 89 -17.33 9.12 20.96
N ALA A 90 -18.07 10.20 20.68
CA ALA A 90 -17.82 11.05 19.52
C ALA A 90 -16.41 11.67 19.51
N GLU A 91 -15.75 11.78 20.67
CA GLU A 91 -14.39 12.32 20.78
C GLU A 91 -13.32 11.35 20.28
N ASP A 92 -13.65 10.06 20.15
CA ASP A 92 -12.77 9.02 19.60
C ASP A 92 -12.69 9.05 18.07
N PHE A 93 -13.49 9.93 17.44
CA PHE A 93 -13.51 10.16 16.01
C PHE A 93 -12.78 11.46 15.65
N SER A 94 -11.80 11.34 14.77
CA SER A 94 -11.11 12.50 14.19
C SER A 94 -11.81 12.97 12.92
N VAL A 95 -11.94 14.29 12.77
CA VAL A 95 -12.57 14.91 11.60
C VAL A 95 -11.57 14.99 10.45
N ILE A 96 -12.04 14.63 9.26
CA ILE A 96 -11.25 14.67 8.03
C ILE A 96 -12.18 14.98 6.86
N PHE A 97 -11.67 15.77 5.92
CA PHE A 97 -12.44 16.18 4.75
C PHE A 97 -12.09 15.30 3.57
N THR A 98 -13.11 14.82 2.86
CA THR A 98 -12.98 14.09 1.59
C THR A 98 -13.83 14.76 0.52
N ARG A 99 -13.91 14.15 -0.68
CA ARG A 99 -14.83 14.61 -1.72
C ARG A 99 -16.31 14.61 -1.26
N TYR A 100 -16.69 13.76 -0.30
CA TYR A 100 -18.03 13.76 0.30
C TYR A 100 -18.21 14.82 1.41
N GLY A 101 -17.24 15.72 1.61
CA GLY A 101 -17.31 16.74 2.66
C GLY A 101 -16.77 16.24 4.00
N LYS A 102 -17.52 16.48 5.09
CA LYS A 102 -17.07 16.23 6.47
C LYS A 102 -17.26 14.75 6.85
N CYS A 103 -16.15 14.09 7.17
CA CYS A 103 -16.13 12.67 7.51
C CYS A 103 -15.36 12.40 8.79
N TYR A 104 -15.48 11.16 9.28
CA TYR A 104 -14.99 10.78 10.60
C TYR A 104 -14.14 9.52 10.53
N THR A 105 -13.01 9.55 11.25
CA THR A 105 -12.10 8.41 11.34
C THR A 105 -11.94 7.96 12.77
N PHE A 106 -12.30 6.70 13.01
CA PHE A 106 -12.05 5.98 14.25
C PHE A 106 -10.62 5.42 14.26
N ASN A 107 -9.95 5.48 15.42
CA ASN A 107 -8.59 4.96 15.62
C ASN A 107 -7.56 5.53 14.63
N SER A 108 -7.56 6.86 14.44
CA SER A 108 -6.69 7.54 13.48
C SER A 108 -5.21 7.50 13.83
N GLY A 109 -4.86 7.30 15.10
CA GLY A 109 -3.48 7.37 15.60
C GLY A 109 -2.90 8.78 15.64
N GLN A 110 -3.71 9.80 15.37
CA GLN A 110 -3.31 11.20 15.41
C GLN A 110 -3.49 11.76 16.84
N ASP A 111 -2.91 12.94 17.09
CA ASP A 111 -3.00 13.66 18.37
C ASP A 111 -2.38 12.95 19.58
N GLY A 112 -1.39 12.06 19.35
CA GLY A 112 -0.67 11.36 20.41
C GLY A 112 -1.48 10.27 21.13
N ARG A 113 -2.64 9.88 20.57
CA ARG A 113 -3.45 8.80 21.11
C ARG A 113 -2.84 7.43 20.75
N PRO A 114 -2.79 6.47 21.70
CA PRO A 114 -2.29 5.14 21.40
C PRO A 114 -3.23 4.42 20.45
N LEU A 115 -2.67 3.59 19.58
CA LEU A 115 -3.43 2.77 18.65
C LEU A 115 -4.22 1.70 19.39
N LEU A 116 -5.50 1.57 19.01
CA LEU A 116 -6.38 0.55 19.53
C LEU A 116 -6.09 -0.79 18.84
N ILE A 117 -5.88 -1.81 19.67
CA ILE A 117 -5.56 -3.18 19.25
C ILE A 117 -6.68 -4.14 19.64
N THR A 118 -6.87 -5.17 18.82
CA THR A 118 -7.72 -6.32 19.15
C THR A 118 -6.90 -7.60 19.34
N MET A 119 -7.30 -8.38 20.34
CA MET A 119 -6.58 -9.58 20.81
C MET A 119 -7.37 -10.87 20.58
N MET A 120 -8.57 -10.78 20.03
CA MET A 120 -9.48 -11.90 19.78
C MET A 120 -10.30 -11.62 18.52
N GLY A 121 -10.58 -12.65 17.73
CA GLY A 121 -11.52 -12.55 16.62
C GLY A 121 -12.98 -12.51 17.08
N GLY A 122 -13.88 -12.24 16.15
CA GLY A 122 -15.32 -12.23 16.34
C GLY A 122 -15.93 -10.87 16.68
N MET A 123 -17.24 -10.75 16.43
CA MET A 123 -17.99 -9.49 16.46
C MET A 123 -17.85 -8.68 17.76
N GLY A 124 -17.86 -9.33 18.93
CA GLY A 124 -17.75 -8.64 20.22
C GLY A 124 -16.37 -8.03 20.53
N ASN A 125 -15.34 -8.37 19.75
CA ASN A 125 -13.97 -7.88 19.90
C ASN A 125 -13.60 -6.83 18.84
N GLY A 126 -14.57 -6.39 18.04
CA GLY A 126 -14.44 -5.38 17.02
C GLY A 126 -14.98 -4.02 17.43
N LEU A 127 -15.30 -3.21 16.42
CA LEU A 127 -16.03 -1.95 16.51
C LEU A 127 -17.48 -2.19 16.12
N GLU A 128 -18.40 -1.81 17.01
CA GLU A 128 -19.85 -1.83 16.79
C GLU A 128 -20.36 -0.38 16.87
N LEU A 129 -20.97 0.10 15.78
CA LEU A 129 -21.53 1.44 15.67
C LEU A 129 -23.02 1.35 15.37
N MET A 130 -23.84 2.11 16.09
CA MET A 130 -25.22 2.39 15.70
C MET A 130 -25.29 3.84 15.26
N LEU A 131 -25.64 4.07 13.99
CA LEU A 131 -25.65 5.38 13.37
C LEU A 131 -27.06 5.75 12.89
N ASP A 132 -27.40 7.03 13.03
CA ASP A 132 -28.54 7.69 12.41
C ASP A 132 -28.02 8.51 11.21
N ILE A 133 -28.49 8.18 10.00
CA ILE A 133 -28.06 8.89 8.78
C ILE A 133 -28.79 10.22 8.54
N GLN A 134 -29.87 10.50 9.28
CA GLN A 134 -30.62 11.76 9.22
C GLN A 134 -31.09 12.12 7.79
N GLN A 135 -31.84 11.23 7.11
CA GLN A 135 -32.38 11.50 5.76
C GLN A 135 -33.29 12.75 5.72
N ASP A 136 -33.88 13.15 6.85
CA ASP A 136 -34.66 14.38 6.99
C ASP A 136 -33.82 15.66 6.78
N GLU A 137 -32.50 15.55 6.88
CA GLU A 137 -31.56 16.66 6.64
C GLU A 137 -30.89 16.60 5.27
N TYR A 138 -31.22 15.62 4.43
CA TYR A 138 -30.64 15.54 3.09
C TYR A 138 -31.12 16.68 2.20
N LEU A 139 -30.24 17.16 1.33
CA LEU A 139 -30.62 18.12 0.31
C LEU A 139 -31.61 17.49 -0.68
N PRO A 140 -32.75 18.14 -0.98
CA PRO A 140 -33.64 17.66 -2.02
C PRO A 140 -32.93 17.72 -3.36
N VAL A 141 -33.10 16.68 -4.18
CA VAL A 141 -32.45 16.56 -5.49
C VAL A 141 -33.43 17.00 -6.58
N TRP A 142 -33.03 18.01 -7.36
CA TRP A 142 -33.83 18.62 -8.44
C TRP A 142 -33.01 18.84 -9.72
N GLY A 143 -31.81 18.26 -9.77
CA GLY A 143 -30.92 18.26 -10.94
C GLY A 143 -29.75 17.30 -10.72
N GLU A 144 -29.14 16.84 -11.80
CA GLU A 144 -27.93 16.02 -11.76
C GLU A 144 -26.71 16.93 -11.59
N THR A 145 -26.02 16.80 -10.45
CA THR A 145 -24.71 17.41 -10.17
C THR A 145 -23.84 16.42 -9.43
N ASP A 146 -22.51 16.54 -9.54
CA ASP A 146 -21.56 15.60 -8.92
C ASP A 146 -21.63 15.62 -7.37
N GLU A 147 -22.19 16.68 -6.79
CA GLU A 147 -22.37 16.82 -5.34
C GLU A 147 -23.70 16.23 -4.81
N THR A 148 -24.67 15.93 -5.68
CA THR A 148 -25.99 15.42 -5.28
C THR A 148 -26.09 13.91 -5.50
N SER A 149 -26.13 13.14 -4.41
CA SER A 149 -26.30 11.68 -4.45
C SER A 149 -27.78 11.26 -4.35
N PHE A 150 -28.19 10.27 -5.15
CA PHE A 150 -29.49 9.60 -5.02
C PHE A 150 -29.51 8.50 -3.95
N GLU A 151 -28.34 8.17 -3.41
CA GLU A 151 -28.13 7.09 -2.45
C GLU A 151 -28.32 7.59 -1.01
N ALA A 152 -28.87 6.74 -0.14
CA ALA A 152 -28.99 6.99 1.29
C ALA A 152 -28.25 5.92 2.09
N GLY A 153 -27.42 6.34 3.04
CA GLY A 153 -26.60 5.47 3.86
C GLY A 153 -25.29 6.12 4.26
N ILE A 154 -24.28 5.30 4.50
CA ILE A 154 -22.91 5.75 4.68
C ILE A 154 -21.97 5.00 3.77
N LYS A 155 -20.86 5.62 3.40
CA LYS A 155 -19.74 4.96 2.75
C LYS A 155 -18.63 4.77 3.78
N VAL A 156 -17.97 3.62 3.74
CA VAL A 156 -16.97 3.21 4.73
C VAL A 156 -15.71 2.72 4.03
N GLN A 157 -14.55 3.12 4.54
CA GLN A 157 -13.26 2.59 4.10
C GLN A 157 -12.49 2.06 5.32
N ILE A 158 -11.88 0.89 5.15
CA ILE A 158 -10.96 0.31 6.15
C ILE A 158 -9.58 0.36 5.54
N HIS A 159 -8.64 1.01 6.21
CA HIS A 159 -7.28 1.24 5.73
C HIS A 159 -6.29 1.28 6.90
N THR A 160 -4.99 1.35 6.59
CA THR A 160 -3.95 1.50 7.62
C THR A 160 -3.84 2.95 8.10
N GLN A 161 -3.21 3.15 9.24
CA GLN A 161 -3.04 4.48 9.84
C GLN A 161 -2.20 5.42 8.98
N ASP A 162 -1.18 4.87 8.32
CA ASP A 162 -0.24 5.59 7.46
C ASP A 162 -0.83 6.01 6.10
N GLU A 163 -1.95 5.39 5.70
CA GLU A 163 -2.60 5.66 4.42
C GLU A 163 -3.71 6.72 4.58
N PRO A 164 -3.77 7.77 3.74
CA PRO A 164 -4.90 8.69 3.73
C PRO A 164 -6.15 8.03 3.12
N PRO A 165 -7.37 8.40 3.58
CA PRO A 165 -8.60 7.85 3.05
C PRO A 165 -8.87 8.36 1.62
N PHE A 166 -9.35 7.46 0.77
CA PHE A 166 -9.75 7.72 -0.62
C PHE A 166 -11.08 7.01 -0.91
N ILE A 167 -12.09 7.47 -0.19
CA ILE A 167 -13.38 6.79 -0.01
C ILE A 167 -14.25 6.83 -1.28
N ASP A 168 -14.12 7.85 -2.11
CA ASP A 168 -14.82 7.99 -3.38
C ASP A 168 -14.61 6.76 -4.27
N GLN A 169 -13.40 6.22 -4.31
CA GLN A 169 -13.06 5.07 -5.15
C GLN A 169 -12.94 3.74 -4.39
N LEU A 170 -12.43 3.76 -3.15
CA LEU A 170 -12.10 2.53 -2.40
C LEU A 170 -13.11 2.18 -1.29
N GLY A 171 -14.07 3.05 -1.02
CA GLY A 171 -15.10 2.84 0.00
C GLY A 171 -16.20 1.89 -0.43
N PHE A 172 -16.79 1.17 0.52
CA PHE A 172 -17.98 0.35 0.35
C PHE A 172 -19.20 1.01 1.01
N GLY A 173 -20.39 0.83 0.42
CA GLY A 173 -21.64 1.38 0.96
C GLY A 173 -22.24 0.50 2.07
N VAL A 174 -22.84 1.14 3.07
CA VAL A 174 -23.60 0.51 4.15
C VAL A 174 -24.99 1.15 4.20
N ALA A 175 -26.01 0.31 4.04
CA ALA A 175 -27.40 0.76 3.91
C ALA A 175 -28.10 0.90 5.27
N PRO A 176 -29.04 1.87 5.41
CA PRO A 176 -29.93 1.95 6.56
C PRO A 176 -30.93 0.79 6.60
N GLY A 177 -31.44 0.50 7.79
CA GLY A 177 -32.36 -0.62 8.04
C GLY A 177 -31.67 -1.99 8.12
N PHE A 178 -30.33 -2.00 8.12
CA PHE A 178 -29.53 -3.22 8.25
C PHE A 178 -28.45 -3.08 9.33
N GLN A 179 -28.15 -4.21 9.94
CA GLN A 179 -26.91 -4.43 10.68
C GLN A 179 -25.95 -5.15 9.76
N THR A 180 -24.86 -4.48 9.40
CA THR A 180 -23.84 -4.97 8.46
C THR A 180 -22.63 -5.46 9.23
N PHE A 181 -22.31 -6.74 9.04
CA PHE A 181 -21.12 -7.38 9.57
C PHE A 181 -20.03 -7.35 8.51
N VAL A 182 -18.89 -6.77 8.86
CA VAL A 182 -17.70 -6.67 8.02
C VAL A 182 -16.59 -7.49 8.66
N SER A 183 -16.48 -8.73 8.21
CA SER A 183 -15.42 -9.66 8.62
C SER A 183 -14.14 -9.28 7.87
N CYS A 184 -13.11 -8.89 8.60
CA CYS A 184 -11.84 -8.42 8.06
C CYS A 184 -10.74 -9.47 8.20
N GLN A 185 -9.80 -9.45 7.25
CA GLN A 185 -8.56 -10.21 7.31
C GLN A 185 -7.39 -9.31 6.88
N GLU A 186 -6.35 -9.21 7.71
CA GLU A 186 -5.14 -8.46 7.38
C GLU A 186 -4.31 -9.23 6.34
N GLN A 187 -3.97 -8.57 5.24
CA GLN A 187 -3.11 -9.10 4.17
C GLN A 187 -1.88 -8.21 4.04
N ARG A 188 -0.69 -8.79 4.18
CA ARG A 188 0.60 -8.12 3.96
C ARG A 188 1.16 -8.52 2.61
N LEU A 189 1.29 -7.54 1.73
CA LEU A 189 1.77 -7.72 0.37
C LEU A 189 3.20 -7.19 0.27
N THR A 190 4.10 -8.05 -0.20
CA THR A 190 5.50 -7.70 -0.47
C THR A 190 5.81 -7.93 -1.94
N TYR A 191 6.13 -6.86 -2.66
CA TYR A 191 6.49 -6.86 -4.07
C TYR A 191 7.99 -6.76 -4.26
N LEU A 192 8.47 -7.21 -5.43
CA LEU A 192 9.87 -7.09 -5.80
C LEU A 192 10.13 -5.84 -6.64
N PRO A 193 11.27 -5.15 -6.41
CA PRO A 193 11.65 -3.98 -7.20
C PRO A 193 12.17 -4.38 -8.59
N PRO A 194 12.35 -3.41 -9.49
CA PRO A 194 12.97 -3.63 -10.79
C PRO A 194 14.37 -4.24 -10.64
N PRO A 195 14.78 -5.25 -11.44
CA PRO A 195 14.16 -5.75 -12.69
C PRO A 195 13.16 -6.91 -12.54
N TRP A 196 12.83 -7.35 -11.31
CA TRP A 196 11.95 -8.52 -11.11
C TRP A 196 10.46 -8.19 -11.09
N GLY A 197 10.13 -6.97 -10.67
CA GLY A 197 8.78 -6.43 -10.66
C GLY A 197 8.83 -4.91 -10.67
N ASP A 198 7.66 -4.27 -10.60
CA ASP A 198 7.54 -2.83 -10.59
C ASP A 198 7.02 -2.42 -9.21
N CYS A 199 7.93 -1.99 -8.32
CA CYS A 199 7.55 -1.41 -7.04
C CYS A 199 8.54 -0.34 -6.59
N LYS A 200 8.00 0.65 -5.88
CA LYS A 200 8.77 1.75 -5.29
C LYS A 200 9.14 1.42 -3.85
N ALA A 201 10.44 1.36 -3.58
CA ALA A 201 10.98 1.12 -2.24
C ALA A 201 11.41 2.41 -1.51
N THR A 202 11.48 3.53 -2.23
CA THR A 202 11.93 4.82 -1.68
C THR A 202 10.83 5.50 -0.89
N ALA A 203 11.22 6.17 0.19
CA ALA A 203 10.33 7.06 0.93
C ALA A 203 9.81 8.19 0.02
N MET A 204 8.63 8.71 0.33
CA MET A 204 8.01 9.75 -0.49
C MET A 204 8.78 11.06 -0.34
N ASP A 205 9.14 11.68 -1.45
CA ASP A 205 9.68 13.04 -1.50
C ASP A 205 8.51 13.99 -1.72
N SER A 206 7.68 14.13 -0.68
CA SER A 206 6.55 15.08 -0.69
C SER A 206 6.52 15.87 0.59
N ASP A 207 6.09 17.11 0.50
CA ASP A 207 5.92 17.99 1.67
C ASP A 207 4.68 17.62 2.52
N PHE A 208 3.76 16.81 1.99
CA PHE A 208 2.44 16.56 2.62
C PHE A 208 2.33 15.27 3.40
N PHE A 209 2.93 14.17 2.92
CA PHE A 209 2.86 12.87 3.59
C PHE A 209 4.25 12.27 3.82
N SER A 210 4.45 11.67 4.99
CA SER A 210 5.72 11.04 5.38
C SER A 210 5.91 9.65 4.76
N THR A 211 4.81 8.93 4.53
CA THR A 211 4.82 7.54 4.07
C THR A 211 4.26 7.47 2.66
N TYR A 212 4.98 6.77 1.77
CA TYR A 212 4.50 6.54 0.42
C TYR A 212 3.38 5.50 0.42
N SER A 213 2.20 5.90 -0.04
CA SER A 213 1.10 5.02 -0.40
C SER A 213 0.57 5.39 -1.77
N ILE A 214 -0.14 4.46 -2.42
CA ILE A 214 -0.74 4.72 -3.74
C ILE A 214 -1.76 5.88 -3.67
N THR A 215 -2.54 5.94 -2.59
CA THR A 215 -3.52 7.00 -2.34
C THR A 215 -2.86 8.34 -2.03
N ALA A 216 -1.79 8.36 -1.23
CA ALA A 216 -1.04 9.58 -0.95
C ALA A 216 -0.40 10.17 -2.22
N CYS A 217 0.18 9.31 -3.07
CA CYS A 217 0.71 9.71 -4.37
C CYS A 217 -0.36 10.32 -5.29
N ARG A 218 -1.55 9.71 -5.34
CA ARG A 218 -2.65 10.23 -6.15
C ARG A 218 -3.17 11.57 -5.65
N ILE A 219 -3.39 11.71 -4.34
CA ILE A 219 -3.84 12.96 -3.74
C ILE A 219 -2.81 14.07 -3.97
N ASP A 220 -1.52 13.78 -3.82
CA ASP A 220 -0.44 14.72 -4.12
C ASP A 220 -0.45 15.16 -5.59
N CYS A 221 -0.59 14.21 -6.52
CA CYS A 221 -0.66 14.49 -7.95
C CYS A 221 -1.89 15.33 -8.34
N GLU A 222 -3.08 14.97 -7.84
CA GLU A 222 -4.32 15.72 -8.04
C GLU A 222 -4.19 17.15 -7.47
N THR A 223 -3.59 17.29 -6.30
CA THR A 223 -3.37 18.60 -5.65
C THR A 223 -2.43 19.47 -6.48
N ARG A 224 -1.30 18.93 -6.92
CA ARG A 224 -0.32 19.67 -7.72
C ARG A 224 -0.91 20.10 -9.07
N TYR A 225 -1.62 19.20 -9.75
CA TYR A 225 -2.29 19.51 -11.01
C TYR A 225 -3.32 20.63 -10.85
N LEU A 226 -4.12 20.59 -9.79
CA LEU A 226 -5.15 21.61 -9.54
C LEU A 226 -4.54 22.97 -9.17
N VAL A 227 -3.46 22.98 -8.40
CA VAL A 227 -2.73 24.20 -8.05
C VAL A 227 -2.05 24.80 -9.29
N GLU A 228 -1.46 23.99 -10.16
CA GLU A 228 -0.83 24.45 -11.41
C GLU A 228 -1.85 25.05 -12.40
N ASN A 229 -3.04 24.45 -12.53
CA ASN A 229 -4.04 24.86 -13.52
C ASN A 229 -5.06 25.89 -13.00
N CYS A 230 -5.52 25.75 -11.76
CA CYS A 230 -6.59 26.57 -11.17
C CYS A 230 -6.09 27.53 -10.07
N ASN A 231 -4.81 27.47 -9.65
CA ASN A 231 -4.21 28.27 -8.58
C ASN A 231 -4.94 28.18 -7.22
N CYS A 232 -5.68 27.09 -7.02
CA CYS A 232 -6.44 26.81 -5.80
C CYS A 232 -6.46 25.31 -5.54
N ARG A 233 -6.85 24.92 -4.33
CA ARG A 233 -7.04 23.51 -3.96
C ARG A 233 -8.43 23.25 -3.40
N MET A 234 -8.90 22.02 -3.52
CA MET A 234 -10.14 21.58 -2.91
C MET A 234 -10.00 21.41 -1.39
N VAL A 235 -11.13 21.30 -0.69
CA VAL A 235 -11.17 21.22 0.78
C VAL A 235 -10.47 19.99 1.35
N HIS A 236 -10.53 18.87 0.64
CA HIS A 236 -9.91 17.59 1.04
C HIS A 236 -8.42 17.48 0.68
N MET A 237 -7.91 18.39 -0.15
CA MET A 237 -6.52 18.35 -0.60
C MET A 237 -5.58 18.93 0.47
N PRO A 238 -4.40 18.34 0.69
CA PRO A 238 -3.39 18.89 1.58
C PRO A 238 -2.73 20.17 1.02
N GLY A 239 -1.91 20.82 1.84
CA GLY A 239 -1.06 21.95 1.44
C GLY A 239 -1.57 23.35 1.78
N ASP A 240 -0.76 24.34 1.44
CA ASP A 240 -0.93 25.74 1.87
C ASP A 240 -1.61 26.63 0.81
N ALA A 241 -1.90 26.09 -0.38
CA ALA A 241 -2.64 26.80 -1.41
C ALA A 241 -4.03 27.24 -0.90
N PRO A 242 -4.60 28.34 -1.42
CA PRO A 242 -5.93 28.81 -1.01
C PRO A 242 -7.02 27.82 -1.44
N TYR A 243 -8.09 27.74 -0.65
CA TYR A 243 -9.28 26.98 -1.02
C TYR A 243 -9.97 27.59 -2.24
N CYS A 244 -10.39 26.74 -3.19
CA CYS A 244 -11.16 27.18 -4.34
C CYS A 244 -12.52 27.79 -3.92
N THR A 245 -12.95 28.83 -4.62
CA THR A 245 -14.30 29.39 -4.49
C THR A 245 -15.34 28.51 -5.19
N PRO A 246 -16.65 28.60 -4.84
CA PRO A 246 -17.69 27.84 -5.54
C PRO A 246 -17.72 28.05 -7.06
N GLU A 247 -17.35 29.25 -7.52
CA GLU A 247 -17.23 29.57 -8.94
C GLU A 247 -16.04 28.82 -9.57
N GLN A 248 -14.88 28.81 -8.91
CA GLN A 248 -13.70 28.06 -9.35
C GLN A 248 -13.93 26.55 -9.33
N TYR A 249 -14.72 26.03 -8.40
CA TYR A 249 -15.12 24.62 -8.37
C TYR A 249 -15.77 24.23 -9.70
N LYS A 250 -16.85 24.94 -10.06
CA LYS A 250 -17.64 24.67 -11.25
C LYS A 250 -16.91 24.98 -12.56
N GLU A 251 -16.15 26.08 -12.62
CA GLU A 251 -15.54 26.54 -13.87
C GLU A 251 -14.19 25.88 -14.17
N CYS A 252 -13.45 25.46 -13.14
CA CYS A 252 -12.09 24.96 -13.30
C CYS A 252 -11.86 23.61 -12.61
N ALA A 253 -12.16 23.52 -11.32
CA ALA A 253 -11.67 22.41 -10.51
C ALA A 253 -12.32 21.07 -10.87
N ASP A 254 -13.64 21.03 -11.02
CA ASP A 254 -14.36 19.80 -11.37
C ASP A 254 -14.00 19.35 -12.79
N PRO A 255 -14.09 20.20 -13.84
CA PRO A 255 -13.68 19.81 -15.20
C PRO A 255 -12.21 19.40 -15.32
N ALA A 256 -11.32 20.03 -14.54
CA ALA A 256 -9.89 19.69 -14.55
C ALA A 256 -9.63 18.31 -13.95
N LEU A 257 -10.29 17.96 -12.85
CA LEU A 257 -10.16 16.63 -12.25
C LEU A 257 -10.85 15.55 -13.08
N ASP A 258 -12.01 15.84 -13.67
CA ASP A 258 -12.67 14.91 -14.59
C ASP A 258 -11.80 14.63 -15.81
N PHE A 259 -11.16 15.67 -16.36
CA PHE A 259 -10.19 15.52 -17.45
C PHE A 259 -9.00 14.65 -17.02
N LEU A 260 -8.45 14.87 -15.82
CA LEU A 260 -7.32 14.10 -15.31
C LEU A 260 -7.67 12.61 -15.15
N VAL A 261 -8.86 12.30 -14.66
CA VAL A 261 -9.31 10.91 -14.44
C VAL A 261 -9.69 10.21 -15.74
N GLU A 262 -10.36 10.90 -16.67
CA GLU A 262 -10.89 10.28 -17.90
C GLU A 262 -9.94 10.31 -19.10
N ARG A 263 -9.15 11.38 -19.24
CA ARG A 263 -8.44 11.71 -20.49
C ARG A 263 -6.92 11.67 -20.36
N ASP A 264 -6.37 11.90 -19.18
CA ASP A 264 -4.93 12.05 -18.97
C ASP A 264 -4.36 11.01 -17.99
N ASN A 265 -4.41 9.75 -18.42
CA ASN A 265 -3.95 8.60 -17.61
C ASN A 265 -2.42 8.54 -17.45
N ASP A 266 -1.67 9.38 -18.20
CA ASP A 266 -0.22 9.41 -18.21
C ASP A 266 0.38 10.46 -17.25
N TYR A 267 -0.40 11.44 -16.80
CA TYR A 267 0.11 12.51 -15.92
C TYR A 267 0.33 12.05 -14.48
N CYS A 268 -0.59 11.24 -13.93
CA CYS A 268 -0.52 10.72 -12.56
C CYS A 268 -0.19 9.22 -12.52
N VAL A 269 1.05 8.86 -12.87
CA VAL A 269 1.52 7.47 -12.75
C VAL A 269 2.08 7.24 -11.34
N CYS A 270 1.29 6.57 -10.50
CA CYS A 270 1.68 6.16 -9.16
C CYS A 270 2.08 4.69 -9.12
N GLU A 271 3.37 4.43 -8.87
CA GLU A 271 3.90 3.07 -8.70
C GLU A 271 3.39 2.43 -7.40
N THR A 272 3.27 1.11 -7.37
CA THR A 272 2.88 0.40 -6.15
C THR A 272 4.05 0.37 -5.15
N PRO A 273 3.80 0.58 -3.84
CA PRO A 273 4.83 0.41 -2.83
C PRO A 273 5.27 -1.06 -2.73
N CYS A 274 6.55 -1.29 -2.44
CA CYS A 274 7.05 -2.66 -2.28
C CYS A 274 6.48 -3.36 -1.04
N ASN A 275 6.09 -2.62 -0.01
CA ASN A 275 5.42 -3.15 1.17
C ASN A 275 4.09 -2.43 1.34
N MET A 276 3.01 -3.18 1.39
CA MET A 276 1.70 -2.63 1.75
C MET A 276 0.87 -3.61 2.54
N THR A 277 -0.06 -3.06 3.32
CA THR A 277 -1.03 -3.84 4.07
C THR A 277 -2.42 -3.51 3.53
N ARG A 278 -3.20 -4.54 3.26
CA ARG A 278 -4.56 -4.47 2.76
C ARG A 278 -5.48 -5.22 3.72
N TYR A 279 -6.72 -4.77 3.85
CA TYR A 279 -7.73 -5.52 4.58
C TYR A 279 -8.69 -6.18 3.59
N GLY A 280 -8.61 -7.51 3.51
CA GLY A 280 -9.66 -8.33 2.89
C GLY A 280 -10.93 -8.19 3.71
N LYS A 281 -12.09 -8.08 3.05
CA LYS A 281 -13.38 -7.87 3.72
C LYS A 281 -14.45 -8.78 3.13
N GLU A 282 -15.22 -9.41 4.00
CA GLU A 282 -16.43 -10.15 3.66
C GLU A 282 -17.62 -9.50 4.36
N LEU A 283 -18.65 -9.14 3.57
CA LEU A 283 -19.82 -8.44 4.07
C LEU A 283 -21.01 -9.41 4.20
N SER A 284 -21.70 -9.34 5.32
CA SER A 284 -23.01 -9.96 5.52
C SER A 284 -23.93 -8.99 6.25
N PHE A 285 -25.24 -9.18 6.14
CA PHE A 285 -26.21 -8.25 6.70
C PHE A 285 -27.46 -8.94 7.23
N VAL A 286 -28.05 -8.35 8.26
CA VAL A 286 -29.35 -8.73 8.82
C VAL A 286 -30.22 -7.50 8.96
N LYS A 287 -31.55 -7.69 8.92
CA LYS A 287 -32.51 -6.57 9.01
C LYS A 287 -32.59 -6.03 10.44
N ILE A 288 -32.57 -4.71 10.59
CA ILE A 288 -32.84 -3.99 11.84
C ILE A 288 -33.86 -2.86 11.56
N PRO A 289 -34.85 -2.62 12.43
CA PRO A 289 -35.19 -3.38 13.63
C PRO A 289 -36.00 -4.65 13.36
N SER A 290 -35.99 -5.56 14.33
CA SER A 290 -36.97 -6.63 14.41
C SER A 290 -38.35 -6.08 14.78
N LYS A 291 -39.43 -6.81 14.48
CA LYS A 291 -40.80 -6.41 14.90
C LYS A 291 -40.92 -6.19 16.41
N ALA A 292 -40.12 -6.90 17.22
CA ALA A 292 -40.13 -6.77 18.67
C ALA A 292 -39.35 -5.52 19.15
N SER A 293 -38.23 -5.20 18.51
CA SER A 293 -37.37 -4.07 18.90
C SER A 293 -37.77 -2.73 18.29
N ALA A 294 -38.59 -2.71 17.25
CA ALA A 294 -39.03 -1.49 16.57
C ALA A 294 -39.66 -0.47 17.54
N LYS A 295 -40.63 -0.91 18.35
CA LYS A 295 -41.30 -0.05 19.36
C LYS A 295 -40.36 0.48 20.43
N TYR A 296 -39.38 -0.34 20.83
CA TYR A 296 -38.42 0.03 21.85
C TYR A 296 -37.48 1.14 21.33
N LEU A 297 -36.93 0.97 20.13
CA LEU A 297 -36.03 1.95 19.52
C LEU A 297 -36.75 3.27 19.18
N ALA A 298 -37.97 3.18 18.66
CA ALA A 298 -38.82 4.35 18.42
C ALA A 298 -39.02 5.19 19.69
N LYS A 299 -39.32 4.53 20.83
CA LYS A 299 -39.49 5.22 22.12
C LYS A 299 -38.16 5.70 22.71
N LYS A 300 -37.07 4.94 22.57
CA LYS A 300 -35.74 5.28 23.10
C LYS A 300 -35.21 6.57 22.48
N TYR A 301 -35.33 6.71 21.15
CA TYR A 301 -34.81 7.86 20.41
C TYR A 301 -35.88 8.92 20.08
N ASN A 302 -37.12 8.74 20.57
CA ASN A 302 -38.24 9.65 20.33
C ASN A 302 -38.51 9.90 18.82
N LYS A 303 -38.50 8.82 18.02
CA LYS A 303 -38.73 8.84 16.57
C LYS A 303 -39.83 7.85 16.19
N THR A 304 -40.36 7.95 14.96
CA THR A 304 -41.39 7.02 14.47
C THR A 304 -40.79 5.67 14.09
N GLU A 305 -41.58 4.60 14.10
CA GLU A 305 -41.11 3.26 13.69
C GLU A 305 -40.60 3.25 12.24
N GLN A 306 -41.20 4.05 11.36
CA GLN A 306 -40.76 4.21 9.98
C GLN A 306 -39.39 4.91 9.91
N TYR A 307 -39.20 5.99 10.67
CA TYR A 307 -37.91 6.68 10.74
C TYR A 307 -36.78 5.76 11.18
N ILE A 308 -37.03 4.89 12.16
CA ILE A 308 -36.04 3.93 12.65
C ILE A 308 -35.63 2.95 11.54
N ALA A 309 -36.58 2.46 10.74
CA ALA A 309 -36.29 1.52 9.67
C ALA A 309 -35.55 2.17 8.48
N GLU A 310 -35.79 3.46 8.24
CA GLU A 310 -35.21 4.20 7.11
C GLU A 310 -33.89 4.89 7.47
N ASN A 311 -33.62 5.21 8.73
CA ASN A 311 -32.45 6.01 9.11
C ASN A 311 -31.40 5.29 9.97
N ILE A 312 -31.79 4.27 10.74
CA ILE A 312 -30.83 3.59 11.62
C ILE A 312 -30.10 2.50 10.85
N LEU A 313 -28.77 2.49 10.98
CA LEU A 313 -27.92 1.36 10.61
C LEU A 313 -27.05 0.94 11.78
N VAL A 314 -26.63 -0.33 11.74
CA VAL A 314 -25.59 -0.84 12.64
C VAL A 314 -24.44 -1.36 11.80
N LEU A 315 -23.22 -1.02 12.18
CA LEU A 315 -22.00 -1.42 11.48
C LEU A 315 -21.08 -2.12 12.47
N ASP A 316 -20.79 -3.38 12.19
CA ASP A 316 -19.88 -4.22 12.96
C ASP A 316 -18.63 -4.53 12.14
N ILE A 317 -17.48 -4.03 12.57
CA ILE A 317 -16.18 -4.28 11.94
C ILE A 317 -15.33 -5.11 12.90
N PHE A 318 -14.97 -6.34 12.50
CA PHE A 318 -14.20 -7.25 13.33
C PHE A 318 -13.29 -8.14 12.49
N PHE A 319 -12.31 -8.80 13.12
CA PHE A 319 -11.50 -9.82 12.46
C PHE A 319 -12.09 -11.21 12.62
N GLU A 320 -12.08 -12.00 11.54
CA GLU A 320 -12.53 -13.39 11.58
C GLU A 320 -11.69 -14.23 12.55
N ALA A 321 -10.37 -14.14 12.39
CA ALA A 321 -9.37 -14.79 13.22
C ALA A 321 -8.14 -13.87 13.38
N LEU A 322 -7.31 -14.14 14.40
CA LEU A 322 -6.06 -13.41 14.66
C LEU A 322 -4.91 -13.90 13.78
N ASN A 323 -5.17 -13.97 12.50
CA ASN A 323 -4.17 -14.33 11.53
C ASN A 323 -4.06 -13.24 10.47
N TYR A 324 -2.85 -13.11 9.94
CA TYR A 324 -2.61 -12.32 8.76
C TYR A 324 -2.15 -13.24 7.66
N GLU A 325 -2.51 -12.86 6.45
CA GLU A 325 -2.06 -13.50 5.24
C GLU A 325 -0.83 -12.74 4.71
N THR A 326 0.25 -13.45 4.43
CA THR A 326 1.40 -12.86 3.71
C THR A 326 1.42 -13.32 2.26
N ILE A 327 1.40 -12.35 1.34
CA ILE A 327 1.54 -12.53 -0.10
C ILE A 327 2.86 -11.87 -0.51
N GLU A 328 3.90 -12.69 -0.64
CA GLU A 328 5.25 -12.23 -1.01
C GLU A 328 5.64 -12.71 -2.41
N GLN A 329 6.18 -11.81 -3.22
CA GLN A 329 6.83 -12.17 -4.48
C GLN A 329 8.25 -12.65 -4.21
N LYS A 330 8.57 -13.87 -4.65
CA LYS A 330 9.91 -14.46 -4.55
C LYS A 330 10.56 -14.56 -5.92
N LYS A 331 11.88 -14.35 -5.93
CA LYS A 331 12.69 -14.56 -7.14
C LYS A 331 12.63 -16.04 -7.49
N ALA A 332 12.08 -16.37 -8.67
CA ALA A 332 12.01 -17.74 -9.14
C ALA A 332 13.39 -18.33 -9.42
N TYR A 333 14.36 -17.49 -9.76
CA TYR A 333 15.72 -17.89 -10.04
C TYR A 333 16.72 -16.86 -9.52
N GLU A 334 17.69 -17.34 -8.75
CA GLU A 334 18.78 -16.52 -8.21
C GLU A 334 20.09 -16.84 -8.92
N LEU A 335 21.10 -15.97 -8.80
CA LEU A 335 22.42 -16.19 -9.38
C LEU A 335 23.07 -17.49 -8.88
N ALA A 336 22.80 -17.86 -7.63
CA ALA A 336 23.24 -19.14 -7.08
C ALA A 336 22.63 -20.34 -7.83
N GLY A 337 21.34 -20.26 -8.19
CA GLY A 337 20.67 -21.26 -9.04
C GLY A 337 21.30 -21.31 -10.43
N LEU A 338 21.59 -20.15 -11.04
CA LEU A 338 22.25 -20.06 -12.35
C LEU A 338 23.61 -20.76 -12.38
N LEU A 339 24.46 -20.46 -11.40
CA LEU A 339 25.78 -21.07 -11.30
C LEU A 339 25.70 -22.55 -10.97
N GLY A 340 24.69 -22.96 -10.19
CA GLY A 340 24.40 -24.36 -9.90
C GLY A 340 24.04 -25.15 -11.15
N ASP A 341 23.13 -24.63 -11.99
CA ASP A 341 22.70 -25.32 -13.20
C ASP A 341 23.79 -25.35 -14.28
N ILE A 342 24.52 -24.24 -14.47
CA ILE A 342 25.68 -24.20 -15.39
C ILE A 342 26.77 -25.16 -14.90
N GLY A 343 27.14 -25.08 -13.62
CA GLY A 343 28.15 -25.95 -13.03
C GLY A 343 27.75 -27.43 -13.07
N GLY A 344 26.48 -27.72 -12.81
CA GLY A 344 25.90 -29.06 -12.88
C GLY A 344 25.94 -29.64 -14.29
N GLN A 345 25.51 -28.87 -15.30
CA GLN A 345 25.56 -29.32 -16.70
C GLN A 345 27.01 -29.47 -17.20
N MET A 346 27.90 -28.53 -16.90
CA MET A 346 29.31 -28.63 -17.27
C MET A 346 30.02 -29.81 -16.59
N GLY A 347 29.74 -30.02 -15.30
CA GLY A 347 30.25 -31.16 -14.54
C GLY A 347 29.70 -32.50 -15.06
N LEU A 348 28.44 -32.56 -15.45
CA LEU A 348 27.81 -33.80 -15.93
C LEU A 348 28.23 -34.17 -17.36
N PHE A 349 28.25 -33.22 -18.31
CA PHE A 349 28.52 -33.52 -19.71
C PHE A 349 30.01 -33.55 -20.06
N ILE A 350 30.80 -32.67 -19.46
CA ILE A 350 32.22 -32.50 -19.80
C ILE A 350 33.11 -33.06 -18.68
N GLY A 351 32.62 -33.19 -17.45
CA GLY A 351 33.47 -33.44 -16.28
C GLY A 351 34.37 -32.24 -15.95
N ALA A 352 34.03 -31.06 -16.48
CA ALA A 352 34.81 -29.84 -16.34
C ALA A 352 34.33 -29.02 -15.14
N SER A 353 35.28 -28.39 -14.47
CA SER A 353 35.03 -27.40 -13.42
C SER A 353 35.69 -26.08 -13.77
N ILE A 354 35.45 -25.04 -12.96
CA ILE A 354 36.14 -23.76 -13.13
C ILE A 354 37.67 -23.92 -13.07
N LEU A 355 38.17 -24.90 -12.32
CA LEU A 355 39.60 -25.22 -12.27
C LEU A 355 40.12 -25.73 -13.61
N THR A 356 39.35 -26.58 -14.31
CA THR A 356 39.76 -27.09 -15.63
C THR A 356 39.81 -25.98 -16.69
N ILE A 357 38.97 -24.95 -16.57
CA ILE A 357 39.01 -23.77 -17.43
C ILE A 357 40.26 -22.94 -17.14
N LEU A 358 40.60 -22.73 -15.87
CA LEU A 358 41.81 -22.01 -15.47
C LEU A 358 43.07 -22.74 -15.95
N GLU A 359 43.13 -24.06 -15.86
CA GLU A 359 44.23 -24.86 -16.42
C GLU A 359 44.38 -24.69 -17.93
N LEU A 360 43.27 -24.62 -18.67
CA LEU A 360 43.30 -24.36 -20.11
C LEU A 360 43.88 -22.98 -20.43
N PHE A 361 43.54 -21.96 -19.63
CA PHE A 361 44.09 -20.61 -19.76
C PHE A 361 45.58 -20.55 -19.43
N ASP A 362 46.04 -21.22 -18.37
CA ASP A 362 47.46 -21.30 -18.03
C ASP A 362 48.27 -21.98 -19.14
N TYR A 363 47.74 -23.08 -19.70
CA TYR A 363 48.35 -23.73 -20.85
C TYR A 363 48.40 -22.81 -22.08
N LEU A 364 47.31 -22.12 -22.40
CA LEU A 364 47.28 -21.15 -23.50
C LEU A 364 48.31 -20.02 -23.30
N TYR A 365 48.40 -19.51 -22.07
CA TYR A 365 49.32 -18.43 -21.71
C TYR A 365 50.77 -18.86 -21.89
N GLU A 366 51.17 -20.04 -21.41
CA GLU A 366 52.53 -20.57 -21.63
C GLU A 366 52.82 -20.83 -23.11
N VAL A 367 51.85 -21.32 -23.88
CA VAL A 367 52.01 -21.49 -25.34
C VAL A 367 52.20 -20.15 -26.06
N ILE A 368 51.42 -19.12 -25.69
CA ILE A 368 51.54 -17.77 -26.25
C ILE A 368 52.89 -17.15 -25.88
N LYS A 369 53.31 -17.26 -24.61
CA LYS A 369 54.62 -16.81 -24.12
C LYS A 369 55.75 -17.52 -24.86
N PHE A 370 55.67 -18.83 -25.05
CA PHE A 370 56.66 -19.60 -25.81
C PHE A 370 56.73 -19.17 -27.29
N LYS A 371 55.58 -18.94 -27.94
CA LYS A 371 55.54 -18.42 -29.32
C LYS A 371 56.10 -16.99 -29.43
N LEU A 372 55.78 -16.11 -28.49
CA LEU A 372 56.33 -14.75 -28.42
C LEU A 372 57.85 -14.76 -28.17
N CYS A 373 58.36 -15.64 -27.29
CA CYS A 373 59.79 -15.83 -27.07
C CYS A 373 60.51 -16.39 -28.31
N ARG A 374 59.89 -17.29 -29.09
CA ARG A 374 60.45 -17.75 -30.39
C ARG A 374 60.46 -16.63 -31.43
N CYS A 375 59.46 -15.76 -31.46
CA CYS A 375 59.44 -14.59 -32.34
C CYS A 375 60.50 -13.55 -31.94
N ALA A 376 60.74 -13.35 -30.63
CA ALA A 376 61.83 -12.50 -30.14
C ALA A 376 63.23 -13.08 -30.48
N LYS A 377 63.44 -14.40 -30.36
CA LYS A 377 64.68 -15.05 -30.78
C LYS A 377 64.90 -15.00 -32.31
N LYS A 378 63.84 -15.10 -33.12
CA LYS A 378 63.94 -14.87 -34.58
C LYS A 378 64.29 -13.43 -34.95
N LYS A 379 63.92 -12.43 -34.12
CA LYS A 379 64.32 -11.03 -34.31
C LYS A 379 65.78 -10.80 -33.91
N HIS A 380 66.28 -11.46 -32.88
CA HIS A 380 67.71 -11.41 -32.50
C HIS A 380 68.64 -12.12 -33.51
N GLN A 381 68.19 -13.20 -34.15
CA GLN A 381 68.97 -13.89 -35.19
C GLN A 381 69.05 -13.11 -36.52
N ARG A 382 68.22 -12.08 -36.72
CA ARG A 382 68.28 -11.19 -37.88
C ARG A 382 69.11 -9.91 -37.62
N SER A 383 69.51 -9.66 -36.38
CA SER A 383 70.38 -8.52 -36.01
C SER A 383 71.84 -8.92 -35.76
N SER A 384 72.14 -10.21 -35.56
CA SER A 384 73.50 -10.72 -35.30
C SER A 384 74.12 -11.37 -36.54
N ASN A 385 74.06 -10.70 -37.70
CA ASN A 385 74.77 -11.15 -38.91
C ASN A 385 75.52 -10.04 -39.66
N ASN A 386 75.73 -8.88 -39.03
CA ASN A 386 76.69 -7.87 -39.47
C ASN A 386 77.51 -7.41 -38.25
N ASP A 387 78.59 -8.14 -37.96
CA ASP A 387 79.95 -7.57 -37.94
C ASP A 387 80.94 -8.60 -37.37
N ARG A 388 81.99 -8.88 -38.15
CA ARG A 388 83.17 -9.64 -37.75
C ARG A 388 84.16 -8.69 -37.08
N GLY A 389 84.68 -9.05 -35.90
CA GLY A 389 85.83 -8.39 -35.29
C GLY A 389 86.23 -9.03 -33.97
N ALA A 390 87.40 -9.64 -33.94
CA ALA A 390 87.92 -10.53 -32.90
C ALA A 390 88.20 -9.86 -31.54
N VAL A 391 88.00 -10.59 -30.43
CA VAL A 391 88.96 -10.71 -29.29
C VAL A 391 88.74 -12.06 -28.59
N LEU A 392 89.84 -12.79 -28.38
CA LEU A 392 89.94 -14.00 -27.54
C LEU A 392 89.71 -13.66 -26.07
N SER A 393 88.88 -14.41 -25.36
CA SER A 393 89.06 -14.61 -23.92
C SER A 393 88.76 -16.05 -23.54
N LEU A 394 89.76 -16.65 -22.87
CA LEU A 394 89.71 -17.88 -22.09
C LEU A 394 88.50 -17.86 -21.14
N ASP A 395 87.67 -18.91 -21.17
CA ASP A 395 87.25 -19.71 -20.01
C ASP A 395 86.12 -20.66 -20.42
N ASP A 396 86.50 -21.79 -21.00
CA ASP A 396 85.73 -23.03 -20.91
C ASP A 396 86.57 -23.98 -20.06
N VAL A 397 86.00 -24.48 -18.95
CA VAL A 397 86.24 -25.77 -18.27
C VAL A 397 85.89 -25.64 -16.77
N LYS A 398 84.64 -25.98 -16.43
CA LYS A 398 84.14 -26.56 -15.15
C LYS A 398 82.61 -26.57 -15.25
N ARG A 399 81.86 -27.67 -15.17
CA ARG A 399 82.08 -29.05 -14.73
C ARG A 399 81.02 -29.91 -15.43
N HIS A 400 81.43 -31.02 -16.01
CA HIS A 400 80.61 -32.23 -16.11
C HIS A 400 81.21 -33.31 -15.20
N ALA A 401 80.35 -34.24 -14.81
CA ALA A 401 80.56 -35.53 -14.12
C ALA A 401 80.22 -35.56 -12.61
N PRO A 402 79.85 -36.73 -12.04
CA PRO A 402 79.04 -37.84 -12.60
C PRO A 402 78.05 -38.45 -11.55
N CYS A 403 77.22 -39.40 -12.00
CA CYS A 403 76.54 -40.38 -11.14
C CYS A 403 77.51 -41.50 -10.74
N ASP A 404 77.38 -42.03 -9.51
CA ASP A 404 77.76 -43.42 -9.17
C ASP A 404 76.95 -43.97 -7.97
N ASN A 405 76.02 -44.87 -8.29
CA ASN A 405 75.89 -46.27 -7.85
C ASN A 405 75.76 -46.75 -6.36
N LEU A 406 74.66 -47.51 -6.17
CA LEU A 406 74.48 -48.81 -5.49
C LEU A 406 74.57 -48.98 -3.96
N HIS A 407 73.42 -49.35 -3.34
CA HIS A 407 73.26 -50.67 -2.66
C HIS A 407 71.78 -50.97 -2.28
N THR A 408 71.35 -52.21 -2.55
CA THR A 408 70.26 -52.99 -1.90
C THR A 408 70.88 -54.33 -1.44
N PRO A 409 70.23 -55.28 -0.70
CA PRO A 409 68.83 -55.39 -0.22
C PRO A 409 68.64 -55.95 1.23
N SER A 410 67.37 -56.10 1.65
CA SER A 410 66.75 -57.27 2.33
C SER A 410 66.07 -57.12 3.73
N THR A 411 64.89 -57.74 3.81
CA THR A 411 64.24 -58.49 4.93
C THR A 411 63.38 -57.80 6.01
N TYR A 412 62.10 -58.22 6.03
CA TYR A 412 61.09 -58.25 7.12
C TYR A 412 61.64 -58.85 8.46
N PRO A 413 61.04 -58.64 9.68
CA PRO A 413 59.62 -58.90 9.99
C PRO A 413 58.89 -58.13 11.13
N ALA A 414 57.55 -58.30 11.14
CA ALA A 414 56.60 -58.54 12.25
C ALA A 414 56.40 -57.59 13.47
N ASN A 415 55.10 -57.42 13.78
CA ASN A 415 54.44 -57.23 15.09
C ASN A 415 54.55 -55.89 15.83
N MET A 416 53.44 -55.15 15.93
CA MET A 416 52.56 -55.12 17.13
C MET A 416 51.42 -54.11 16.97
N LEU A 417 50.18 -54.59 17.13
CA LEU A 417 48.95 -53.83 17.46
C LEU A 417 49.04 -53.27 18.91
N PRO A 418 48.25 -52.25 19.31
CA PRO A 418 46.90 -52.54 19.85
C PRO A 418 45.77 -51.53 19.51
N HIS A 419 44.60 -52.11 19.26
CA HIS A 419 43.25 -51.77 19.77
C HIS A 419 42.54 -50.42 19.45
N HIS A 420 41.50 -50.55 18.61
CA HIS A 420 40.16 -49.93 18.69
C HIS A 420 39.38 -50.40 19.94
N PRO A 421 38.27 -49.75 20.43
CA PRO A 421 37.01 -49.45 19.69
C PRO A 421 36.28 -48.13 20.09
N GLY A 422 35.20 -47.66 19.45
CA GLY A 422 34.40 -48.21 18.37
C GLY A 422 33.23 -47.31 17.93
N GLN A 423 32.59 -47.76 16.84
CA GLN A 423 31.15 -47.77 16.53
C GLN A 423 30.33 -46.46 16.47
N GLY A 424 29.71 -46.23 15.30
CA GLY A 424 28.55 -45.36 15.13
C GLY A 424 28.19 -45.10 13.67
N ASN A 425 27.60 -46.09 12.99
CA ASN A 425 26.90 -45.92 11.72
C ASN A 425 25.71 -44.97 11.89
N PHE A 426 25.43 -44.11 10.91
CA PHE A 426 24.05 -43.85 10.48
C PHE A 426 24.02 -43.42 9.01
N GLU A 427 23.00 -43.94 8.34
CA GLU A 427 22.84 -44.10 6.90
C GLU A 427 22.25 -42.88 6.19
N ASP A 428 22.43 -42.92 4.87
CA ASP A 428 21.75 -42.17 3.83
C ASP A 428 20.24 -42.02 4.02
N PHE A 429 19.70 -40.86 3.65
CA PHE A 429 18.33 -40.74 3.15
C PHE A 429 18.28 -39.80 1.95
N THR A 430 18.08 -40.43 0.80
CA THR A 430 17.50 -39.85 -0.41
C THR A 430 16.01 -39.55 -0.21
N CYS A 431 15.57 -38.35 -0.55
CA CYS A 431 14.32 -38.05 -1.25
C CYS A 431 14.58 -36.87 -2.19
#